data_AF-A0A4Q3UUH3-F1
#
_entry.id   AF-A0A4Q3UUH3-F1
#
_cell.length_a   1.000
_cell.length_b   1.000
_cell.length_c   1.000
_cell.angle_alpha   90.00
_cell.angle_beta   90.00
_cell.angle_gamma   90.00
#
_symmetry.space_group_name_H-M   'P 1'
#
loop_
_entity.id
_entity.type
_entity.pdbx_description
1 polymer ?
#
loop_
_entity_poly.entity_id
_entity_poly.type
_entity_poly.pdbx_seq_one_letter_code
_entity_poly.pdbx_strand_id
1 'polypeptide(L)'
;MRTDEKTLAERLRALVLEHDPTRLRAEAEGIMPEDLAEALARLDGAERLAILESLEPDQAAETLVELPTEAARAIINQLPDTTVAHYLDILPMDEAAELREALDPDRF
;
A
#
# COMPACT_ATOMS: atom_id res chain seq x y z
N MET A 1 -15.12 12.85 -8.33
CA MET A 1 -14.08 13.76 -8.82
C MET A 1 -12.80 12.98 -8.68
N ARG A 2 -12.20 12.50 -9.77
CA ARG A 2 -10.94 11.73 -9.69
C ARG A 2 -9.88 12.71 -9.20
N THR A 3 -9.39 12.53 -7.99
CA THR A 3 -8.32 13.36 -7.44
C THR A 3 -7.10 13.13 -8.33
N ASP A 4 -6.47 14.19 -8.83
CA ASP A 4 -5.22 14.06 -9.59
C ASP A 4 -4.21 13.26 -8.75
N GLU A 5 -3.76 12.12 -9.27
CA GLU A 5 -2.97 11.12 -8.53
C GLU A 5 -1.63 11.72 -8.12
N LYS A 6 -1.13 12.68 -8.89
CA LYS A 6 0.05 13.48 -8.53
C LYS A 6 -0.22 14.33 -7.29
N THR A 7 -1.36 15.00 -7.24
CA THR A 7 -1.76 15.82 -6.09
C THR A 7 -1.96 14.96 -4.84
N LEU A 8 -2.54 13.76 -4.99
CA LEU A 8 -2.70 12.81 -3.89
C LEU A 8 -1.33 12.36 -3.34
N ALA A 9 -0.40 11.96 -4.22
CA ALA A 9 0.94 11.55 -3.84
C ALA A 9 1.68 12.65 -3.06
N GLU A 10 1.61 13.91 -3.52
CA GLU A 10 2.24 15.05 -2.84
C GLU A 10 1.67 15.29 -1.43
N ARG A 11 0.35 15.11 -1.24
CA ARG A 11 -0.29 15.26 0.07
C ARG A 11 0.09 14.13 1.03
N LEU A 12 0.00 12.88 0.59
CA LEU A 12 0.36 11.72 1.42
C LEU A 12 1.84 11.81 1.86
N ARG A 13 2.72 12.21 0.94
CA ARG A 13 4.13 12.49 1.23
C ARG A 13 4.31 13.56 2.30
N ALA A 14 3.59 14.68 2.19
CA ALA A 14 3.67 15.74 3.19
C ALA A 14 3.26 15.24 4.59
N LEU A 15 2.20 14.42 4.67
CA LEU A 15 1.72 13.86 5.93
C LEU A 15 2.71 12.87 6.57
N VAL A 16 3.43 12.09 5.75
CA VAL A 16 4.54 11.25 6.24
C VAL A 16 5.68 12.09 6.81
N LEU A 17 6.07 13.17 6.12
CA LEU A 17 7.13 14.08 6.58
C LEU A 17 6.73 14.85 7.85
N GLU A 18 5.43 15.14 8.02
CA GLU A 18 4.86 15.70 9.25
C GLU A 18 4.75 14.66 10.37
N HIS A 19 5.03 13.38 10.10
CA HIS A 19 4.85 12.26 11.02
C HIS A 19 3.44 12.18 11.63
N ASP A 20 2.42 12.45 10.81
CA ASP A 20 1.01 12.43 11.24
C ASP A 20 0.23 11.26 10.61
N PRO A 21 0.38 10.04 11.14
CA PRO A 21 -0.32 8.88 10.60
C PRO A 21 -1.84 8.97 10.78
N THR A 22 -2.32 9.78 11.74
CA THR A 22 -3.77 9.94 11.97
C THR A 22 -4.39 10.74 10.85
N ARG A 23 -3.77 11.86 10.47
CA ARG A 23 -4.22 12.64 9.32
C ARG A 23 -4.00 11.92 8.00
N LEU A 24 -2.92 11.13 7.88
CA LEU A 24 -2.69 10.28 6.71
C LEU A 24 -3.83 9.31 6.49
N ARG A 25 -4.25 8.56 7.53
CA ARG A 25 -5.41 7.67 7.45
C ARG A 25 -6.68 8.41 7.05
N ALA A 26 -6.94 9.56 7.67
CA ALA A 26 -8.11 10.35 7.34
C ALA A 26 -8.10 10.90 5.89
N GLU A 27 -6.93 11.21 5.33
CA GLU A 27 -6.81 11.63 3.93
C GLU A 27 -7.00 10.44 2.96
N ALA A 28 -6.53 9.24 3.35
CA ALA A 28 -6.71 8.02 2.55
C ALA A 28 -8.10 7.39 2.66
N GLU A 29 -8.87 7.75 3.70
CA GLU A 29 -10.22 7.22 3.93
C GLU A 29 -11.15 7.51 2.74
N GLY A 30 -11.77 6.46 2.21
CA GLY A 30 -12.67 6.56 1.06
C GLY A 30 -11.99 6.76 -0.29
N ILE A 31 -10.65 6.71 -0.36
CA ILE A 31 -9.91 6.60 -1.62
C ILE A 31 -9.87 5.13 -2.04
N MET A 32 -10.15 4.90 -3.31
CA MET A 32 -10.10 3.58 -3.92
C MET A 32 -8.67 3.03 -3.92
N PRO A 33 -8.45 1.73 -3.67
CA PRO A 33 -7.12 1.11 -3.67
C PRO A 33 -6.31 1.38 -4.94
N GLU A 34 -6.96 1.42 -6.11
CA GLU A 34 -6.33 1.68 -7.40
C GLU A 34 -5.76 3.11 -7.48
N ASP A 35 -6.53 4.10 -7.03
CA ASP A 35 -6.10 5.50 -7.00
C ASP A 35 -4.95 5.70 -5.98
N LEU A 36 -4.97 4.98 -4.85
CA LEU A 36 -3.87 4.94 -3.89
C LEU A 36 -2.62 4.31 -4.51
N ALA A 37 -2.75 3.16 -5.17
CA ALA A 37 -1.65 2.46 -5.81
C ALA A 37 -1.01 3.33 -6.91
N GLU A 38 -1.81 4.00 -7.73
CA GLU A 38 -1.33 4.96 -8.74
C GLU A 38 -0.56 6.13 -8.11
N ALA A 39 -1.04 6.68 -7.00
CA ALA A 39 -0.32 7.73 -6.27
C ALA A 39 1.00 7.21 -5.66
N LEU A 40 0.96 6.06 -4.98
CA LEU A 40 2.10 5.40 -4.35
C LEU A 40 3.17 5.02 -5.37
N ALA A 41 2.78 4.63 -6.59
CA ALA A 41 3.69 4.31 -7.68
C ALA A 41 4.64 5.47 -8.04
N ARG A 42 4.26 6.70 -7.73
CA ARG A 42 5.01 7.94 -8.01
C ARG A 42 5.98 8.33 -6.89
N LEU A 43 5.88 7.69 -5.73
CA LEU A 43 6.71 7.99 -4.56
C LEU A 43 7.93 7.07 -4.51
N ASP A 44 8.95 7.47 -3.75
CA ASP A 44 10.09 6.59 -3.52
C ASP A 44 9.72 5.40 -2.60
N GLY A 45 10.60 4.41 -2.49
CA GLY A 45 10.30 3.18 -1.76
C GLY A 45 10.10 3.39 -0.26
N ALA A 46 10.78 4.36 0.36
CA ALA A 46 10.68 4.62 1.79
C ALA A 46 9.38 5.37 2.12
N GLU A 47 9.04 6.38 1.32
CA GLU A 47 7.79 7.13 1.43
C GLU A 47 6.59 6.20 1.22
N ARG A 48 6.66 5.35 0.20
CA ARG A 48 5.61 4.38 -0.13
C ARG A 48 5.36 3.38 0.99
N LEU A 49 6.43 2.80 1.54
CA LEU A 49 6.33 1.87 2.67
C LEU A 49 5.71 2.57 3.89
N ALA A 50 6.19 3.76 4.25
CA ALA A 50 5.67 4.51 5.39
C ALA A 50 4.18 4.88 5.25
N ILE A 51 3.73 5.22 4.04
CA ILE A 51 2.30 5.45 3.77
C ILE A 51 1.53 4.16 3.95
N LEU A 52 1.97 3.06 3.33
CA LEU A 52 1.25 1.78 3.37
C LEU A 52 1.14 1.22 4.79
N GLU A 53 2.19 1.33 5.61
CA GLU A 53 2.17 0.97 7.05
C GLU A 53 1.27 1.88 7.89
N SER A 54 0.95 3.07 7.39
CA SER A 54 0.03 3.99 8.06
C SER A 54 -1.43 3.71 7.70
N LEU A 55 -1.73 3.05 6.59
CA LEU A 55 -3.11 2.72 6.19
C LEU A 55 -3.75 1.68 7.12
N GLU A 56 -5.07 1.55 7.05
CA GLU A 56 -5.78 0.43 7.67
C GLU A 56 -5.42 -0.89 6.95
N PRO A 57 -5.35 -2.03 7.66
CA PRO A 57 -4.86 -3.28 7.08
C PRO A 57 -5.57 -3.72 5.80
N ASP A 58 -6.90 -3.62 5.76
CA ASP A 58 -7.70 -3.99 4.58
C ASP A 58 -7.30 -3.13 3.37
N GLN A 59 -7.30 -1.81 3.55
CA GLN A 59 -6.94 -0.86 2.48
C GLN A 59 -5.48 -1.01 2.05
N ALA A 60 -4.56 -1.28 3.00
CA ALA A 60 -3.15 -1.51 2.73
C ALA A 60 -2.94 -2.76 1.87
N ALA A 61 -3.65 -3.85 2.20
CA ALA A 61 -3.58 -5.11 1.48
C ALA A 61 -4.13 -4.97 0.06
N GLU A 62 -5.31 -4.36 -0.11
CA GLU A 62 -5.92 -4.11 -1.43
C GLU A 62 -5.03 -3.19 -2.27
N THR A 63 -4.51 -2.10 -1.70
CA THR A 63 -3.59 -1.17 -2.40
C THR A 63 -2.31 -1.89 -2.84
N LEU A 64 -1.85 -2.89 -2.08
CA LEU A 64 -0.65 -3.65 -2.40
C LEU A 64 -0.84 -4.57 -3.61
N VAL A 65 -2.05 -5.10 -3.80
CA VAL A 65 -2.44 -5.89 -4.97
C VAL A 65 -2.46 -5.02 -6.23
N GLU A 66 -3.00 -3.80 -6.11
CA GLU A 66 -3.10 -2.85 -7.23
C GLU A 66 -1.76 -2.20 -7.62
N LEU A 67 -0.73 -2.33 -6.80
CA LEU A 67 0.60 -1.81 -7.11
C LEU A 67 1.27 -2.63 -8.22
N PRO A 68 2.08 -2.00 -9.09
CA PRO A 68 2.93 -2.74 -10.02
C PRO A 68 3.74 -3.82 -9.30
N THR A 69 3.82 -5.03 -9.85
CA THR A 69 4.39 -6.21 -9.18
C THR A 69 5.76 -5.96 -8.55
N GLU A 70 6.66 -5.26 -9.24
CA GLU A 70 7.99 -4.93 -8.73
C GLU A 70 7.95 -4.01 -7.49
N ALA A 71 7.02 -3.07 -7.48
CA ALA A 71 6.80 -2.19 -6.33
C ALA A 71 6.18 -2.94 -5.15
N ALA A 72 5.15 -3.75 -5.40
CA ALA A 72 4.53 -4.59 -4.38
C ALA A 72 5.57 -5.51 -3.75
N ARG A 73 6.37 -6.21 -4.56
CA ARG A 73 7.48 -7.08 -4.10
C ARG A 73 8.48 -6.33 -3.23
N ALA A 74 8.88 -5.11 -3.63
CA ALA A 74 9.81 -4.29 -2.86
C ALA A 74 9.27 -3.90 -1.47
N ILE A 75 7.97 -3.62 -1.37
CA ILE A 75 7.31 -3.36 -0.08
C ILE A 75 7.20 -4.64 0.73
N ILE A 76 6.66 -5.70 0.14
CA ILE A 76 6.41 -6.97 0.82
C ILE A 76 7.69 -7.45 1.48
N ASN A 77 8.83 -7.44 0.77
CA ASN A 77 10.13 -7.87 1.30
C ASN A 77 10.64 -7.09 2.53
N GLN A 78 10.05 -5.94 2.83
CA GLN A 78 10.35 -5.15 4.02
C GLN A 78 9.33 -5.36 5.15
N LEU A 79 8.14 -5.87 4.84
CA LEU A 79 7.09 -6.12 5.82
C LEU A 79 7.40 -7.37 6.66
N PRO A 80 7.03 -7.38 7.96
CA PRO A 80 7.06 -8.59 8.78
C PRO A 80 6.17 -9.69 8.19
N ASP A 81 6.62 -10.93 8.35
CA ASP A 81 5.88 -12.11 7.91
C ASP A 81 4.47 -12.21 8.48
N THR A 82 4.29 -11.79 9.73
CA THR A 82 2.96 -11.74 10.37
C THR A 82 2.03 -10.74 9.69
N THR A 83 2.56 -9.64 9.16
CA THR A 83 1.78 -8.63 8.45
C THR A 83 1.36 -9.15 7.08
N VAL A 84 2.29 -9.78 6.36
CA VAL A 84 2.00 -10.40 5.05
C VAL A 84 0.97 -11.52 5.19
N ALA A 85 1.12 -12.39 6.20
CA ALA A 85 0.13 -13.41 6.50
C ALA A 85 -1.24 -12.81 6.80
N HIS A 86 -1.30 -11.74 7.61
CA HIS A 86 -2.54 -11.05 7.89
C HIS A 86 -3.21 -10.48 6.64
N TYR A 87 -2.44 -9.89 5.72
CA TYR A 87 -2.97 -9.38 4.46
C TYR A 87 -3.55 -10.50 3.59
N LEU A 88 -2.87 -11.64 3.50
CA LEU A 88 -3.37 -12.80 2.78
C LEU A 88 -4.66 -13.39 3.40
N ASP A 89 -4.87 -13.22 4.71
CA ASP A 89 -6.04 -13.72 5.42
C ASP A 89 -7.28 -12.83 5.26
N ILE A 90 -7.09 -11.51 5.08
CA ILE A 90 -8.20 -10.53 4.94
C ILE A 90 -8.61 -10.29 3.49
N LEU A 91 -7.69 -10.52 2.53
CA LEU A 91 -7.97 -10.32 1.11
C LEU A 91 -8.98 -11.35 0.55
N PRO A 92 -9.78 -10.96 -0.45
CA PRO A 92 -10.51 -11.90 -1.31
C PRO A 92 -9.58 -12.98 -1.89
N MET A 93 -10.12 -14.17 -2.15
CA MET A 93 -9.31 -15.34 -2.54
C MET A 93 -8.51 -15.12 -3.83
N ASP A 94 -9.07 -14.40 -4.80
CA ASP A 94 -8.43 -14.02 -6.06
C ASP A 94 -7.31 -12.99 -5.85
N GLU A 95 -7.56 -11.94 -5.09
CA GLU A 95 -6.56 -10.92 -4.76
C GLU A 95 -5.42 -11.47 -3.89
N ALA A 96 -5.75 -12.35 -2.93
CA ALA A 96 -4.74 -13.05 -2.14
C ALA A 96 -3.86 -13.97 -3.01
N ALA A 97 -4.41 -14.55 -4.08
CA ALA A 97 -3.63 -15.32 -5.04
C ALA A 97 -2.69 -14.42 -5.84
N GLU A 98 -3.15 -13.24 -6.26
CA GLU A 98 -2.31 -12.24 -6.95
C GLU A 98 -1.19 -11.72 -6.04
N LEU A 99 -1.49 -11.37 -4.78
CA LEU A 99 -0.49 -10.94 -3.81
C LEU A 99 0.57 -12.03 -3.57
N ARG A 100 0.17 -13.31 -3.60
CA ARG A 100 1.11 -14.45 -3.48
C ARG A 100 2.10 -14.52 -4.63
N GLU A 101 1.74 -14.10 -5.85
CA GLU A 101 2.67 -14.07 -6.97
C GLU A 101 3.78 -13.02 -6.77
N ALA A 102 3.50 -11.96 -6.01
CA ALA A 102 4.49 -10.95 -5.62
C ALA A 102 5.46 -11.40 -4.51
N LEU A 103 5.17 -12.52 -3.82
CA LEU A 103 6.06 -13.07 -2.80
C LEU A 103 7.34 -13.66 -3.40
N ASP A 104 8.41 -13.63 -2.63
CA ASP A 104 9.60 -14.41 -2.95
C ASP A 104 9.26 -15.92 -2.81
N PRO A 105 9.62 -16.77 -3.78
CA PRO A 105 9.36 -18.22 -3.70
C PRO A 105 9.90 -18.89 -2.44
N ASP A 106 10.95 -18.34 -1.81
CA ASP A 106 11.55 -18.87 -0.59
C ASP A 106 10.87 -18.33 0.69
N ARG A 107 9.85 -17.47 0.52
CA ARG A 107 9.10 -16.88 1.61
C ARG A 107 7.85 -17.71 1.90
N PHE A 108 7.94 -18.44 3.01
CA PHE A 108 7.01 -19.46 3.53
C PHE A 108 6.99 -20.80 2.80
#